data_AF-M5GFY9-F1
#
_entry.id   AF-M5GFY9-F1
#
_cell.length_a   1.000
_cell.length_b   1.000
_cell.length_c   1.000
_cell.angle_alpha   90.00
_cell.angle_beta   90.00
_cell.angle_gamma   90.00
#
_symmetry.space_group_name_H-M   'P 1'
#
loop_
_entity.id
_entity.type
_entity.pdbx_description
1 polymer ?
#
loop_
_entity_poly.entity_id
_entity_poly.type
_entity_poly.pdbx_seq_one_letter_code
_entity_poly.pdbx_strand_id
1 'polypeptide(L)'
;MMQVMRIRYRSPKAKTWVTYAVGDNVLFVPPGEEVTANARFGIKDTDLWRARILEIRIPNDGCITGASNTDSESDGSSVDVSDSENSTSEGSGNFAITETDGGPVIPVKHSYVKIAWYYSPSYYDTLSVPARLRGYQPSDFGERELICTPDHFDIQHVCTLNGHEEIYPFNERTCEVEDVPDGAYYYRSSFLTREREWKIDPPKYHCICAQTYKLYDDKAMHYCPRPGCHTWYHEGCLKSHSNRSYHSALSDLEEQWEMAIDATRLKPMREELEAAIDSSLPERNPISEDMIAEVRRLARQPIVRGPPHSTIGNGPIVLRARFVLRQLREKLEMPDKLDFVKRKMVKRHLPGGGTSSMMRKRCKMEKFEAKKLKSGEGYKYWAYKCPKCNGPI
;
A
#
# COMPACT_ATOMS: atom_id res chain seq x y z
N MET A 1 -4.16 13.43 24.42
CA MET A 1 -3.40 13.23 23.16
C MET A 1 -2.21 12.35 23.49
N MET A 2 -1.99 11.22 22.79
CA MET A 2 -0.79 10.40 23.03
C MET A 2 0.42 11.14 22.44
N GLN A 3 1.45 11.35 23.24
CA GLN A 3 2.68 12.01 22.82
C GLN A 3 3.34 11.15 21.73
N VAL A 4 3.52 11.71 20.53
CA VAL A 4 4.14 10.98 19.41
C VAL A 4 5.65 11.09 19.57
N MET A 5 6.27 10.00 20.04
CA MET A 5 7.72 9.93 20.18
C MET A 5 8.40 9.92 18.81
N ARG A 6 9.42 10.76 18.64
CA ARG A 6 10.20 10.88 17.40
C ARG A 6 11.70 10.82 17.68
N ILE A 7 12.45 10.15 16.79
CA ILE A 7 13.91 10.18 16.79
C ILE A 7 14.37 10.91 15.54
N ARG A 8 15.25 11.88 15.69
CA ARG A 8 15.91 12.57 14.59
C ARG A 8 17.34 12.04 14.46
N TYR A 9 17.61 11.33 13.37
CA TYR A 9 18.89 10.71 13.09
C TYR A 9 19.53 11.36 11.87
N ARG A 10 20.80 11.76 11.98
CA ARG A 10 21.53 12.25 10.82
C ARG A 10 21.96 11.06 9.98
N SER A 11 21.21 10.79 8.91
CA SER A 11 21.52 9.68 8.02
C SER A 11 22.91 9.88 7.40
N PRO A 12 23.82 8.88 7.50
CA PRO A 12 25.12 8.95 6.85
C PRO A 12 25.02 9.13 5.32
N LYS A 13 23.93 8.63 4.71
CA LYS A 13 23.69 8.68 3.25
C LYS A 13 23.21 10.06 2.81
N ALA A 14 22.21 10.61 3.50
CA ALA A 14 21.55 11.82 3.04
C ALA A 14 22.28 13.12 3.47
N LYS A 15 23.21 13.04 4.45
CA LYS A 15 23.77 14.19 5.18
C LYS A 15 22.71 15.10 5.82
N THR A 16 21.44 14.74 5.70
CA THR A 16 20.27 15.41 6.27
C THR A 16 19.78 14.66 7.48
N TRP A 17 19.05 15.39 8.32
CA TRP A 17 18.33 14.83 9.43
C TRP A 17 17.07 14.12 8.94
N VAL A 18 16.92 12.86 9.31
CA VAL A 18 15.73 12.05 9.06
C VAL A 18 15.01 11.85 10.39
N THR A 19 13.70 12.06 10.41
CA THR A 19 12.87 11.84 11.60
C THR A 19 12.13 10.52 11.45
N TYR A 20 12.18 9.68 12.47
CA TYR A 20 11.47 8.41 12.57
C TYR A 20 10.45 8.47 13.71
N ALA A 21 9.30 7.84 13.51
CA ALA A 21 8.21 7.72 14.46
C ALA A 21 7.71 6.26 14.54
N VAL A 22 6.96 5.96 15.61
CA VAL A 22 6.25 4.68 15.72
C VAL A 22 5.26 4.54 14.57
N GLY A 23 5.29 3.39 13.90
CA GLY A 23 4.47 3.07 12.74
C GLY A 23 5.15 3.26 11.39
N ASP A 24 6.30 3.94 11.35
CA ASP A 24 7.08 4.14 10.12
C ASP A 24 7.70 2.82 9.63
N ASN A 25 7.80 2.69 8.31
CA ASN A 25 8.49 1.60 7.65
C ASN A 25 9.91 2.08 7.29
N VAL A 26 10.91 1.25 7.59
CA VAL A 26 12.31 1.65 7.55
C VAL A 26 13.19 0.57 6.93
N LEU A 27 14.34 1.02 6.43
CA LEU A 27 15.41 0.16 5.93
C LEU A 27 16.46 -0.07 7.01
N PHE A 28 17.00 -1.28 7.04
CA PHE A 28 18.09 -1.71 7.92
C PHE A 28 19.24 -2.27 7.10
N VAL A 29 20.46 -2.02 7.55
CA VAL A 29 21.65 -2.69 7.00
C VAL A 29 21.83 -4.04 7.68
N PRO A 30 22.00 -5.15 6.92
CA PRO A 30 22.23 -6.46 7.50
C PRO A 30 23.51 -6.51 8.37
N PRO A 31 23.55 -7.36 9.41
CA PRO A 31 24.78 -7.61 10.17
C PRO A 31 25.90 -8.13 9.27
N GLY A 32 27.13 -7.66 9.50
CA GLY A 32 28.33 -8.12 8.79
C GLY A 32 28.67 -7.34 7.52
N GLU A 33 27.75 -6.50 7.02
CA GLU A 33 28.08 -5.51 6.00
C GLU A 33 28.46 -4.20 6.69
N GLU A 34 29.76 -3.91 6.77
CA GLU A 34 30.20 -2.61 7.26
C GLU A 34 29.71 -1.52 6.31
N VAL A 35 28.85 -0.64 6.82
CA VAL A 35 28.51 0.63 6.18
C VAL A 35 29.71 1.57 6.31
N THR A 36 30.85 1.21 5.77
CA THR A 36 31.94 2.18 5.65
C THR A 36 31.45 3.29 4.72
N ALA A 37 31.94 4.51 4.95
CA ALA A 37 31.57 5.63 4.09
C ALA A 37 31.89 5.41 2.60
N ASN A 38 32.71 4.40 2.30
CA ASN A 38 33.19 4.03 0.97
C ASN A 38 32.60 2.71 0.42
N ALA A 39 32.07 1.79 1.26
CA ALA A 39 31.35 0.58 0.82
C ALA A 39 29.96 0.86 0.20
N ARG A 40 29.60 2.16 0.11
CA ARG A 40 28.30 2.71 -0.28
C ARG A 40 27.83 2.42 -1.72
N PHE A 41 28.61 1.69 -2.51
CA PHE A 41 28.32 1.42 -3.94
C PHE A 41 28.06 -0.07 -4.26
N GLY A 42 28.10 -0.98 -3.28
CA GLY A 42 27.97 -2.43 -3.51
C GLY A 42 26.64 -3.07 -3.11
N ILE A 43 25.98 -2.57 -2.05
CA ILE A 43 24.75 -3.17 -1.50
C ILE A 43 23.58 -2.81 -2.41
N LYS A 44 22.92 -3.80 -3.00
CA LYS A 44 21.73 -3.57 -3.82
C LYS A 44 20.54 -3.28 -2.90
N ASP A 45 19.56 -2.55 -3.42
CA ASP A 45 18.32 -2.26 -2.70
C ASP A 45 17.58 -3.54 -2.23
N THR A 46 17.82 -4.65 -2.92
CA THR A 46 17.33 -6.00 -2.59
C THR A 46 17.97 -6.59 -1.34
N ASP A 47 19.14 -6.11 -0.94
CA ASP A 47 19.94 -6.69 0.14
C ASP A 47 19.62 -6.01 1.48
N LEU A 48 19.00 -4.83 1.46
CA LEU A 48 18.54 -4.12 2.66
C LEU A 48 17.34 -4.81 3.30
N TRP A 49 17.37 -4.92 4.63
CA TRP A 49 16.27 -5.47 5.40
C TRP A 49 15.19 -4.42 5.62
N ARG A 50 13.93 -4.83 5.65
CA ARG A 50 12.76 -3.93 5.78
C ARG A 50 12.00 -4.26 7.03
N ALA A 51 11.60 -3.25 7.80
CA ALA A 51 10.83 -3.45 9.01
C ALA A 51 9.91 -2.26 9.32
N ARG A 52 9.00 -2.46 10.26
CA ARG A 52 8.14 -1.41 10.82
C ARG A 52 8.52 -1.11 12.26
N ILE A 53 8.65 0.17 12.62
CA ILE A 53 8.91 0.57 14.01
C ILE A 53 7.64 0.38 14.83
N LEU A 54 7.71 -0.47 15.85
CA LEU A 54 6.63 -0.73 16.80
C LEU A 54 6.74 0.15 18.05
N GLU A 55 7.97 0.42 18.48
CA GLU A 55 8.26 1.14 19.72
C GLU A 55 9.61 1.83 19.61
N ILE A 56 9.74 3.01 20.21
CA ILE A 56 11.01 3.73 20.37
C ILE A 56 11.38 3.70 21.85
N ARG A 57 12.59 3.26 22.17
CA ARG A 57 13.11 3.18 23.54
C ARG A 57 14.32 4.09 23.69
N ILE A 58 14.24 4.98 24.65
CA ILE A 58 15.38 5.73 25.17
C ILE A 58 15.60 5.16 26.58
N PRO A 59 16.70 4.44 26.83
CA PRO A 59 17.08 4.06 28.17
C PRO A 59 17.10 5.33 29.01
N ASN A 60 16.38 5.30 30.13
CA ASN A 60 16.67 6.24 31.18
C ASN A 60 18.04 5.83 31.67
N ASP A 61 19.09 6.48 31.16
CA ASP A 61 20.38 6.52 31.82
C ASP A 61 20.07 7.17 33.15
N GLY A 62 19.66 6.34 34.12
CA GLY A 62 19.16 6.79 35.40
C GLY A 62 20.16 7.80 35.88
N CYS A 63 19.68 9.03 36.08
CA CYS A 63 20.45 10.14 36.64
C CYS A 63 21.59 9.53 37.45
N ILE A 64 22.80 9.52 36.87
CA ILE A 64 24.00 9.25 37.66
C ILE A 64 24.18 10.55 38.44
N THR A 65 23.21 10.88 39.29
CA THR A 65 23.36 11.71 40.47
C THR A 65 24.04 10.82 41.49
N GLY A 66 25.21 10.31 41.13
CA GLY A 66 26.23 10.00 42.11
C GLY A 66 26.61 11.35 42.67
N ALA A 67 25.94 11.73 43.77
CA ALA A 67 26.46 12.72 44.68
C ALA A 67 27.89 12.31 45.03
N SER A 68 28.86 12.99 44.45
CA SER A 68 30.21 13.01 44.95
C SER A 68 30.18 13.78 46.28
N ASN A 69 29.81 13.09 47.36
CA ASN A 69 30.33 13.45 48.67
C ASN A 69 31.81 13.05 48.66
N THR A 70 32.63 13.95 48.16
CA THR A 70 34.04 14.00 48.50
C THR A 70 34.12 14.47 49.95
N ASP A 71 34.16 13.51 50.88
CA ASP A 71 34.78 13.77 52.17
C ASP A 71 36.28 13.94 51.93
N SER A 72 36.71 15.15 52.23
CA SER A 72 38.08 15.62 52.29
C SER A 72 38.88 14.82 53.33
N GLU A 73 39.91 14.12 52.90
CA GLU A 73 41.14 14.00 53.69
C GLU A 73 42.36 14.27 52.79
N SER A 74 43.13 15.23 53.26
CA SER A 74 44.41 15.72 52.78
C SER A 74 45.49 14.65 52.79
N ASP A 75 46.34 14.62 51.76
CA ASP A 75 47.76 14.92 51.97
C ASP A 75 48.50 15.18 50.65
N GLY A 76 49.41 16.14 50.70
CA GLY A 76 49.99 16.81 49.56
C GLY A 76 51.10 16.06 48.81
N SER A 77 51.33 16.48 47.58
CA SER A 77 52.66 16.54 46.97
C SER A 77 52.57 17.35 45.67
N SER A 78 53.30 18.46 45.62
CA SER A 78 53.45 19.35 44.48
C SER A 78 54.51 18.81 43.51
N VAL A 79 54.16 18.59 42.25
CA VAL A 79 55.13 18.53 41.15
C VAL A 79 54.55 19.24 39.95
N ASP A 80 55.20 20.36 39.59
CA ASP A 80 55.01 21.11 38.35
C ASP A 80 55.52 20.28 37.15
N VAL A 81 54.68 20.07 36.13
CA VAL A 81 55.14 19.88 34.75
C VAL A 81 54.14 20.49 33.76
N SER A 82 54.73 21.26 32.86
CA SER A 82 54.29 22.12 31.77
C SER A 82 53.44 21.52 30.64
N ASP A 83 52.62 22.40 30.06
CA ASP A 83 52.30 22.61 28.65
C ASP A 83 52.23 21.41 27.68
N SER A 84 51.02 21.12 27.20
CA SER A 84 50.82 20.54 25.86
C SER A 84 49.38 20.66 25.34
N GLU A 85 49.24 21.48 24.29
CA GLU A 85 48.44 21.28 23.08
C GLU A 85 46.91 21.08 23.19
N ASN A 86 46.22 22.22 23.10
CA ASN A 86 44.78 22.32 22.80
C ASN A 86 44.50 21.92 21.34
N SER A 87 44.24 20.65 21.09
CA SER A 87 43.76 20.14 19.80
C SER A 87 42.23 20.00 19.82
N THR A 88 41.53 21.07 19.44
CA THR A 88 40.10 21.00 19.12
C THR A 88 39.92 20.27 17.79
N SER A 89 39.97 18.94 17.83
CA SER A 89 39.49 18.12 16.73
C SER A 89 37.97 18.24 16.69
N GLU A 90 37.45 18.97 15.70
CA GLU A 90 36.04 18.92 15.32
C GLU A 90 35.75 17.55 14.71
N GLY A 91 35.74 16.53 15.56
CA GLY A 91 35.30 15.20 15.19
C GLY A 91 33.85 15.29 14.77
N SER A 92 33.58 15.21 13.47
CA SER A 92 32.25 15.14 12.88
C SER A 92 31.57 13.81 13.27
N GLY A 93 31.26 13.66 14.55
CA GLY A 93 30.52 12.53 15.07
C GLY A 93 29.12 12.52 14.49
N ASN A 94 28.64 11.34 14.08
CA ASN A 94 27.25 11.14 13.74
C ASN A 94 26.42 11.27 15.03
N PHE A 95 26.03 12.49 15.39
CA PHE A 95 25.11 12.74 16.48
C PHE A 95 23.69 12.53 15.98
N ALA A 96 22.90 11.84 16.78
CA ALA A 96 21.47 11.80 16.62
C ALA A 96 20.81 12.37 17.87
N ILE A 97 19.60 12.88 17.70
CA ILE A 97 18.87 13.73 18.63
C ILE A 97 17.45 13.20 18.75
N THR A 98 16.95 13.02 19.95
CA THR A 98 15.52 12.75 20.18
C THR A 98 14.79 14.06 20.44
N GLU A 99 13.73 14.31 19.69
CA GLU A 99 12.87 15.47 19.88
C GLU A 99 11.59 14.97 20.56
N THR A 100 11.39 15.39 21.81
CA THR A 100 10.06 15.41 22.42
C THR A 100 9.54 16.83 22.26
N ASP A 101 8.24 17.03 21.96
CA ASP A 101 7.65 18.36 21.78
C ASP A 101 7.95 19.26 23.01
N GLY A 102 9.02 20.06 22.95
CA GLY A 102 9.49 20.96 24.01
C GLY A 102 10.52 20.39 25.02
N GLY A 103 11.05 19.17 24.85
CA GLY A 103 12.01 18.57 25.79
C GLY A 103 13.49 18.62 25.37
N PRO A 104 14.42 18.29 26.29
CA PRO A 104 15.85 18.32 26.04
C PRO A 104 16.27 17.29 24.97
N VAL A 105 17.25 17.67 24.16
CA VAL A 105 17.90 16.83 23.16
C VAL A 105 18.74 15.76 23.87
N ILE A 106 18.29 14.49 23.82
CA ILE A 106 19.05 13.37 24.43
C ILE A 106 20.03 12.81 23.39
N PRO A 107 21.33 12.65 23.73
CA PRO A 107 22.31 12.03 22.86
C PRO A 107 21.94 10.58 22.54
N VAL A 108 21.97 10.22 21.26
CA VAL A 108 21.50 8.92 20.75
C VAL A 108 22.42 7.72 21.03
N LYS A 109 23.42 7.86 21.90
CA LYS A 109 24.35 6.76 22.21
C LYS A 109 23.66 5.48 22.73
N HIS A 110 22.41 5.59 23.18
CA HIS A 110 21.65 4.47 23.74
C HIS A 110 20.23 4.34 23.17
N SER A 111 19.87 4.96 22.04
CA SER A 111 18.50 4.81 21.53
C SER A 111 18.30 3.51 20.74
N TYR A 112 17.21 2.80 21.05
CA TYR A 112 16.83 1.55 20.41
C TYR A 112 15.40 1.63 19.86
N VAL A 113 15.12 0.82 18.84
CA VAL A 113 13.78 0.64 18.28
C VAL A 113 13.38 -0.82 18.37
N LYS A 114 12.15 -1.07 18.82
CA LYS A 114 11.51 -2.37 18.65
C LYS A 114 10.84 -2.37 17.28
N ILE A 115 11.13 -3.37 16.46
CA ILE A 115 10.67 -3.44 15.07
C ILE A 115 9.94 -4.74 14.78
N ALA A 116 9.12 -4.78 13.74
CA ALA A 116 8.58 -6.01 13.14
C ALA A 116 9.08 -6.15 11.70
N TRP A 117 9.58 -7.33 11.34
CA TRP A 117 10.20 -7.56 10.03
C TRP A 117 9.18 -7.66 8.89
N TYR A 118 9.63 -7.28 7.70
CA TYR A 118 9.04 -7.64 6.41
C TYR A 118 9.99 -8.56 5.67
N TYR A 119 9.48 -9.67 5.14
CA TYR A 119 10.28 -10.65 4.41
C TYR A 119 9.98 -10.60 2.92
N SER A 120 11.02 -10.72 2.09
CA SER A 120 10.81 -11.10 0.71
C SER A 120 10.28 -12.54 0.65
N PRO A 121 9.52 -12.89 -0.41
CA PRO A 121 9.09 -14.27 -0.65
C PRO A 121 10.25 -15.27 -0.67
N SER A 122 11.41 -14.87 -1.20
CA SER A 122 12.61 -15.71 -1.24
C SER A 122 13.21 -15.96 0.15
N TYR A 123 13.18 -14.97 1.05
CA TYR A 123 13.68 -15.13 2.41
C TYR A 123 12.68 -15.87 3.29
N TYR A 124 11.39 -15.75 3.03
CA TYR A 124 10.36 -16.47 3.78
C TYR A 124 10.57 -17.98 3.82
N ASP A 125 11.10 -18.58 2.75
CA ASP A 125 11.44 -20.00 2.69
C ASP A 125 12.52 -20.41 3.71
N THR A 126 13.35 -19.48 4.18
CA THR A 126 14.39 -19.75 5.19
C THR A 126 13.85 -19.73 6.62
N LEU A 127 12.62 -19.26 6.86
CA LEU A 127 11.99 -19.18 8.19
C LEU A 127 11.51 -20.53 8.74
N SER A 128 11.98 -21.66 8.18
CA SER A 128 11.62 -23.02 8.60
C SER A 128 10.10 -23.27 8.59
N VAL A 129 9.40 -22.66 7.64
CA VAL A 129 7.94 -22.75 7.51
C VAL A 129 7.54 -24.21 7.21
N PRO A 130 6.54 -24.78 7.91
CA PRO A 130 6.05 -26.12 7.61
C PRO A 130 5.67 -26.29 6.14
N ALA A 131 6.01 -27.44 5.53
CA ALA A 131 5.76 -27.69 4.10
C ALA A 131 4.29 -27.48 3.69
N ARG A 132 3.34 -27.83 4.56
CA ARG A 132 1.90 -27.61 4.33
C ARG A 132 1.49 -26.14 4.14
N LEU A 133 2.31 -25.21 4.62
CA LEU A 133 2.09 -23.76 4.53
C LEU A 133 2.89 -23.11 3.40
N ARG A 134 3.77 -23.89 2.74
CA ARG A 134 4.54 -23.53 1.54
C ARG A 134 3.76 -23.80 0.24
N GLY A 135 2.42 -23.76 0.29
CA GLY A 135 1.55 -23.98 -0.88
C GLY A 135 1.63 -22.92 -1.98
N TYR A 136 2.68 -22.09 -1.95
CA TYR A 136 2.92 -20.94 -2.81
C TYR A 136 4.39 -20.93 -3.18
N GLN A 137 4.67 -20.66 -4.44
CA GLN A 137 6.02 -20.52 -4.96
C GLN A 137 6.47 -19.07 -4.81
N PRO A 138 7.78 -18.79 -4.66
CA PRO A 138 8.28 -17.41 -4.74
C PRO A 138 7.85 -16.67 -6.01
N SER A 139 7.62 -17.40 -7.11
CA SER A 139 7.09 -16.85 -8.36
C SER A 139 5.63 -16.42 -8.31
N ASP A 140 4.88 -16.72 -7.24
CA ASP A 140 3.49 -16.28 -7.05
C ASP A 140 3.40 -14.86 -6.47
N PHE A 141 4.53 -14.29 -6.08
CA PHE A 141 4.62 -12.95 -5.53
C PHE A 141 5.19 -12.00 -6.60
N GLY A 142 4.80 -10.72 -6.52
CA GLY A 142 5.42 -9.68 -7.35
C GLY A 142 6.82 -9.34 -6.86
N GLU A 143 7.65 -8.74 -7.74
CA GLU A 143 9.05 -8.37 -7.42
C GLU A 143 9.18 -7.49 -6.15
N ARG A 144 8.21 -6.58 -5.93
CA ARG A 144 8.18 -5.63 -4.81
C ARG A 144 7.16 -6.01 -3.73
N GLU A 145 6.77 -7.28 -3.70
CA GLU A 145 5.85 -7.80 -2.69
C GLU A 145 6.61 -8.31 -1.47
N LEU A 146 6.11 -7.96 -0.29
CA LEU A 146 6.65 -8.38 1.00
C LEU A 146 5.60 -9.17 1.79
N ILE A 147 6.08 -10.00 2.70
CA ILE A 147 5.28 -10.72 3.69
C ILE A 147 5.45 -10.01 5.03
N CYS A 148 4.33 -9.56 5.62
CA CYS A 148 4.33 -8.88 6.91
C CYS A 148 4.33 -9.90 8.07
N THR A 149 5.35 -9.87 8.93
CA THR A 149 5.44 -10.75 10.11
C THR A 149 5.34 -9.93 11.40
N PRO A 150 4.11 -9.59 11.86
CA PRO A 150 3.91 -8.64 12.95
C PRO A 150 4.37 -9.14 14.33
N ASP A 151 4.54 -10.46 14.49
CA ASP A 151 4.96 -11.12 15.72
C ASP A 151 6.46 -11.49 15.73
N HIS A 152 7.14 -11.38 14.58
CA HIS A 152 8.60 -11.48 14.50
C HIS A 152 9.21 -10.10 14.72
N PHE A 153 9.47 -9.82 15.99
CA PHE A 153 10.07 -8.55 16.40
C PHE A 153 11.48 -8.73 16.93
N ASP A 154 12.25 -7.65 16.79
CA ASP A 154 13.61 -7.53 17.29
C ASP A 154 13.85 -6.12 17.87
N ILE A 155 14.92 -5.95 18.65
CA ILE A 155 15.35 -4.65 19.18
C ILE A 155 16.65 -4.26 18.48
N GLN A 156 16.60 -3.18 17.71
CA GLN A 156 17.72 -2.70 16.91
C GLN A 156 18.20 -1.33 17.40
N HIS A 157 19.51 -1.11 17.34
CA HIS A 157 20.08 0.21 17.63
C HIS A 157 19.71 1.19 16.49
N VAL A 158 19.36 2.43 16.80
CA VAL A 158 18.89 3.37 15.76
C VAL A 158 19.94 3.70 14.69
N CYS A 159 21.22 3.48 14.97
CA CYS A 159 22.29 3.66 13.97
C CYS A 159 22.25 2.66 12.81
N THR A 160 21.50 1.55 12.94
CA THR A 160 21.33 0.58 11.84
C THR A 160 20.25 1.00 10.84
N LEU A 161 19.49 2.07 11.14
CA LEU A 161 18.48 2.64 10.25
C LEU A 161 19.13 3.30 9.03
N ASN A 162 18.63 2.94 7.85
CA ASN A 162 19.13 3.38 6.55
C ASN A 162 18.09 4.13 5.70
N GLY A 163 17.13 4.79 6.37
CA GLY A 163 16.09 5.60 5.71
C GLY A 163 14.68 5.05 5.89
N HIS A 164 13.73 5.77 5.32
CA HIS A 164 12.33 5.35 5.22
C HIS A 164 12.13 4.46 4.00
N GLU A 165 11.17 3.56 4.10
CA GLU A 165 10.68 2.75 2.98
C GLU A 165 9.18 2.98 2.81
N GLU A 166 8.69 3.07 1.58
CA GLU A 166 7.26 3.17 1.36
C GLU A 166 6.66 1.77 1.14
N ILE A 167 5.99 1.25 2.17
CA ILE A 167 5.34 -0.07 2.15
C ILE A 167 3.83 0.09 2.33
N TYR A 168 3.04 -0.34 1.33
CA TYR A 168 1.60 -0.16 1.31
C TYR A 168 0.85 -1.48 1.57
N PRO A 169 -0.18 -1.49 2.44
CA PRO A 169 -1.11 -2.63 2.49
C PRO A 169 -1.92 -2.68 1.19
N PHE A 170 -2.00 -3.86 0.58
CA PHE A 170 -2.79 -4.12 -0.61
C PHE A 170 -3.80 -5.23 -0.32
N ASN A 171 -5.08 -5.02 -0.61
CA ASN A 171 -6.13 -6.00 -0.36
C ASN A 171 -6.91 -6.32 -1.63
N GLU A 172 -6.58 -7.44 -2.29
CA GLU A 172 -7.22 -7.83 -3.55
C GLU A 172 -8.72 -8.08 -3.44
N ARG A 173 -9.22 -8.36 -2.23
CA ARG A 173 -10.62 -8.70 -1.99
C ARG A 173 -11.49 -7.45 -1.99
N THR A 174 -10.94 -6.26 -1.77
CA THR A 174 -11.72 -5.03 -1.77
C THR A 174 -11.47 -4.25 -3.06
N CYS A 175 -12.51 -3.62 -3.59
CA CYS A 175 -12.32 -2.70 -4.72
C CYS A 175 -11.78 -1.35 -4.22
N GLU A 176 -12.07 -0.98 -2.97
CA GLU A 176 -11.78 0.32 -2.37
C GLU A 176 -10.40 0.40 -1.71
N VAL A 177 -9.40 -0.24 -2.30
CA VAL A 177 -8.04 -0.15 -1.78
C VAL A 177 -7.46 1.24 -2.11
N GLU A 178 -6.41 1.64 -1.42
CA GLU A 178 -5.62 2.80 -1.80
C GLU A 178 -4.59 2.45 -2.86
N ASP A 179 -4.42 3.33 -3.84
CA ASP A 179 -3.49 3.09 -4.94
C ASP A 179 -2.06 2.96 -4.40
N VAL A 180 -1.39 1.88 -4.76
CA VAL A 180 0.02 1.69 -4.45
C VAL A 180 0.82 2.45 -5.50
N PRO A 181 1.67 3.42 -5.09
CA PRO A 181 2.49 4.17 -6.02
C PRO A 181 3.38 3.30 -6.91
N ASP A 182 3.61 3.73 -8.14
CA ASP A 182 4.53 3.06 -9.07
C ASP A 182 5.91 2.89 -8.39
N GLY A 183 6.37 1.64 -8.25
CA GLY A 183 7.67 1.31 -7.68
C GLY A 183 7.72 1.20 -6.14
N ALA A 184 6.63 1.48 -5.43
CA ALA A 184 6.59 1.26 -3.98
C ALA A 184 6.50 -0.23 -3.62
N TYR A 185 6.97 -0.58 -2.43
CA TYR A 185 6.75 -1.91 -1.87
C TYR A 185 5.31 -2.06 -1.38
N TYR A 186 4.82 -3.28 -1.38
CA TYR A 186 3.50 -3.58 -0.84
C TYR A 186 3.47 -4.95 -0.15
N TYR A 187 2.47 -5.16 0.68
CA TYR A 187 2.15 -6.47 1.24
C TYR A 187 0.65 -6.72 1.14
N ARG A 188 0.27 -7.94 0.79
CA ARG A 188 -1.13 -8.43 0.87
C ARG A 188 -1.28 -9.67 1.72
N SER A 189 -0.18 -10.14 2.30
CA SER A 189 -0.11 -11.36 3.10
C SER A 189 0.60 -11.08 4.42
N SER A 190 0.18 -11.80 5.45
CA SER A 190 0.74 -11.64 6.78
C SER A 190 0.85 -12.99 7.46
N PHE A 191 2.03 -13.29 7.97
CA PHE A 191 2.37 -14.57 8.58
C PHE A 191 2.73 -14.36 10.04
N LEU A 192 2.18 -15.18 10.91
CA LEU A 192 2.51 -15.23 12.32
C LEU A 192 3.60 -16.29 12.52
N THR A 193 4.83 -15.85 12.72
CA THR A 193 6.02 -16.70 12.82
C THR A 193 6.01 -17.65 14.02
N ARG A 194 5.47 -17.21 15.16
CA ARG A 194 5.40 -17.98 16.42
C ARG A 194 4.36 -19.07 16.33
N GLU A 195 3.15 -18.71 15.92
CA GLU A 195 2.03 -19.63 15.72
C GLU A 195 2.21 -20.49 14.47
N ARG A 196 3.09 -20.08 13.56
CA ARG A 196 3.31 -20.68 12.24
C ARG A 196 2.02 -20.77 11.45
N GLU A 197 1.32 -19.64 11.31
CA GLU A 197 0.06 -19.56 10.58
C GLU A 197 -0.07 -18.28 9.75
N TRP A 198 -0.84 -18.34 8.67
CA TRP A 198 -1.17 -17.16 7.88
C TRP A 198 -2.30 -16.40 8.56
N LYS A 199 -2.02 -15.18 9.03
CA LYS A 199 -3.06 -14.24 9.47
C LYS A 199 -3.83 -13.66 8.28
N ILE A 200 -3.11 -13.38 7.20
CA ILE A 200 -3.70 -13.02 5.92
C ILE A 200 -3.10 -13.95 4.89
N ASP A 201 -3.98 -14.74 4.25
CA ASP A 201 -3.56 -15.74 3.29
C ASP A 201 -2.64 -15.16 2.20
N PRO A 202 -1.71 -15.97 1.69
CA PRO A 202 -0.95 -15.70 0.48
C PRO A 202 -1.85 -15.47 -0.76
N PRO A 203 -1.27 -14.93 -1.85
CA PRO A 203 -2.02 -14.55 -3.03
C PRO A 203 -2.79 -15.73 -3.63
N LYS A 204 -4.07 -15.51 -3.96
CA LYS A 204 -4.88 -16.56 -4.59
C LYS A 204 -4.60 -16.63 -6.09
N TYR A 205 -4.59 -17.84 -6.63
CA TYR A 205 -4.58 -18.04 -8.07
C TYR A 205 -5.85 -17.46 -8.68
N HIS A 206 -5.66 -16.63 -9.70
CA HIS A 206 -6.73 -16.04 -10.50
C HIS A 206 -6.59 -16.54 -11.94
N CYS A 207 -7.54 -16.11 -12.78
CA CYS A 207 -7.56 -16.38 -14.20
C CYS A 207 -7.63 -17.89 -14.56
N ILE A 208 -7.72 -18.18 -15.85
CA ILE A 208 -7.68 -19.53 -16.41
C ILE A 208 -6.26 -20.09 -16.50
N CYS A 209 -5.24 -19.24 -16.40
CA CYS A 209 -3.84 -19.67 -16.37
C CYS A 209 -3.36 -20.10 -14.97
N ALA A 210 -4.23 -20.03 -13.95
CA ALA A 210 -3.91 -20.34 -12.56
C ALA A 210 -2.64 -19.62 -12.07
N GLN A 211 -2.51 -18.34 -12.40
CA GLN A 211 -1.44 -17.47 -11.91
C GLN A 211 -2.02 -16.45 -10.95
N THR A 212 -1.24 -16.06 -9.94
CA THR A 212 -1.58 -14.97 -9.04
C THR A 212 -1.44 -13.63 -9.75
N TYR A 213 -2.13 -12.60 -9.25
CA TYR A 213 -1.93 -11.25 -9.76
C TYR A 213 -0.61 -10.69 -9.23
N LYS A 214 0.17 -10.02 -10.07
CA LYS A 214 1.43 -9.35 -9.72
C LYS A 214 1.31 -7.89 -10.10
N LEU A 215 1.40 -7.02 -9.10
CA LEU A 215 1.00 -5.62 -9.21
C LEU A 215 1.68 -4.87 -10.37
N TYR A 216 2.98 -5.09 -10.53
CA TYR A 216 3.82 -4.41 -11.51
C TYR A 216 4.18 -5.26 -12.73
N ASP A 217 4.07 -6.59 -12.61
CA ASP A 217 4.53 -7.52 -13.64
C ASP A 217 3.41 -7.88 -14.62
N ASP A 218 2.17 -7.88 -14.14
CA ASP A 218 1.03 -8.26 -14.95
C ASP A 218 0.54 -7.12 -15.84
N LYS A 219 0.02 -7.52 -17.00
CA LYS A 219 -0.76 -6.64 -17.88
C LYS A 219 -2.17 -6.42 -17.30
N ALA A 220 -2.97 -5.64 -18.02
CA ALA A 220 -4.37 -5.43 -17.69
C ALA A 220 -5.11 -6.76 -17.39
N MET A 221 -5.86 -6.77 -16.28
CA MET A 221 -6.78 -7.85 -15.92
C MET A 221 -8.22 -7.32 -15.94
N HIS A 222 -9.16 -8.16 -16.37
CA HIS A 222 -10.61 -7.89 -16.35
C HIS A 222 -11.29 -8.63 -15.20
N TYR A 223 -12.24 -7.98 -14.53
CA TYR A 223 -12.99 -8.55 -13.43
C TYR A 223 -14.39 -8.98 -13.86
N CYS A 224 -14.81 -10.19 -13.45
CA CYS A 224 -16.20 -10.60 -13.55
C CYS A 224 -16.97 -10.24 -12.27
N PRO A 225 -17.95 -9.32 -12.30
CA PRO A 225 -18.71 -8.93 -11.11
C PRO A 225 -19.83 -9.89 -10.73
N ARG A 226 -20.11 -10.92 -11.54
CA ARG A 226 -21.25 -11.83 -11.35
C ARG A 226 -21.22 -12.53 -10.00
N PRO A 227 -22.40 -12.67 -9.35
CA PRO A 227 -22.55 -13.47 -8.13
C PRO A 227 -21.89 -14.84 -8.28
N GLY A 228 -21.01 -15.20 -7.33
CA GLY A 228 -20.29 -16.48 -7.32
C GLY A 228 -19.11 -16.61 -8.29
N CYS A 229 -18.86 -15.61 -9.16
CA CYS A 229 -17.68 -15.60 -10.02
C CYS A 229 -16.54 -14.80 -9.40
N HIS A 230 -16.66 -13.46 -9.33
CA HIS A 230 -15.67 -12.54 -8.74
C HIS A 230 -14.21 -12.81 -9.08
N THR A 231 -13.95 -13.27 -10.31
CA THR A 231 -12.62 -13.70 -10.74
C THR A 231 -12.00 -12.64 -11.64
N TRP A 232 -10.71 -12.41 -11.46
CA TRP A 232 -9.90 -11.59 -12.35
C TRP A 232 -9.27 -12.46 -13.45
N TYR A 233 -9.24 -11.95 -14.67
CA TYR A 233 -8.67 -12.64 -15.83
C TYR A 233 -7.67 -11.75 -16.56
N HIS A 234 -6.47 -12.24 -16.81
CA HIS A 234 -5.51 -11.55 -17.66
C HIS A 234 -6.12 -11.30 -19.05
N GLU A 235 -5.96 -10.09 -19.56
CA GLU A 235 -6.44 -9.73 -20.91
C GLU A 235 -5.81 -10.64 -21.97
N GLY A 236 -4.52 -10.97 -21.82
CA GLY A 236 -3.82 -11.91 -22.71
C GLY A 236 -4.47 -13.29 -22.74
N CYS A 237 -4.89 -13.82 -21.59
CA CYS A 237 -5.57 -15.12 -21.50
C CYS A 237 -6.98 -15.08 -22.11
N LEU A 238 -7.72 -13.99 -21.92
CA LEU A 238 -9.03 -13.81 -22.55
C LEU A 238 -8.92 -13.74 -24.08
N LYS A 239 -7.89 -13.05 -24.59
CA LYS A 239 -7.58 -12.98 -26.02
C LYS A 239 -7.21 -14.35 -26.59
N SER A 240 -6.30 -15.08 -25.95
CA SER A 240 -5.81 -16.36 -26.47
C SER A 240 -6.87 -17.45 -26.53
N HIS A 241 -7.84 -17.43 -25.62
CA HIS A 241 -8.93 -18.40 -25.57
C HIS A 241 -10.18 -17.95 -26.33
N SER A 242 -10.07 -16.94 -27.21
CA SER A 242 -11.17 -16.42 -28.03
C SER A 242 -12.43 -16.05 -27.23
N ASN A 243 -12.25 -15.55 -25.99
CA ASN A 243 -13.36 -15.18 -25.11
C ASN A 243 -13.93 -13.81 -25.49
N ARG A 244 -14.21 -13.55 -26.76
CA ARG A 244 -14.87 -12.31 -27.21
C ARG A 244 -16.32 -12.63 -27.58
N SER A 245 -17.23 -11.81 -27.09
CA SER A 245 -18.64 -11.83 -27.46
C SER A 245 -18.98 -10.56 -28.21
N TYR A 246 -19.82 -10.67 -29.24
CA TYR A 246 -20.31 -9.53 -30.01
C TYR A 246 -21.81 -9.38 -29.78
N HIS A 247 -22.26 -8.14 -29.64
CA HIS A 247 -23.65 -7.79 -29.36
C HIS A 247 -24.14 -6.79 -30.40
N SER A 248 -25.37 -7.00 -30.87
CA SER A 248 -26.03 -6.15 -31.86
C SER A 248 -26.43 -4.80 -31.29
N ALA A 249 -26.85 -4.77 -30.01
CA ALA A 249 -27.24 -3.55 -29.33
C ALA A 249 -26.44 -3.37 -28.04
N LEU A 250 -26.20 -2.10 -27.68
CA LEU A 250 -25.54 -1.74 -26.43
C LEU A 250 -26.43 -2.02 -25.22
N SER A 251 -27.75 -1.88 -25.39
CA SER A 251 -28.75 -2.19 -24.36
C SER A 251 -28.62 -3.61 -23.82
N ASP A 252 -28.30 -4.57 -24.69
CA ASP A 252 -28.18 -5.98 -24.33
C ASP A 252 -27.00 -6.20 -23.37
N LEU A 253 -25.91 -5.44 -23.55
CA LEU A 253 -24.75 -5.46 -22.66
C LEU A 253 -25.05 -4.76 -21.33
N GLU A 254 -25.72 -3.62 -21.38
CA GLU A 254 -26.11 -2.87 -20.18
C GLU A 254 -26.98 -3.71 -19.26
N GLU A 255 -28.02 -4.34 -19.80
CA GLU A 255 -28.88 -5.25 -19.04
C GLU A 255 -28.09 -6.42 -18.45
N GLN A 256 -27.20 -7.03 -19.24
CA GLN A 256 -26.36 -8.13 -18.75
C GLN A 256 -25.35 -7.72 -17.68
N TRP A 257 -24.86 -6.47 -17.70
CA TRP A 257 -23.97 -5.94 -16.67
C TRP A 257 -24.72 -5.55 -15.41
N GLU A 258 -25.93 -5.01 -15.52
CA GLU A 258 -26.80 -4.68 -14.38
C GLU A 258 -27.20 -5.95 -13.62
N MET A 259 -27.63 -7.00 -14.33
CA MET A 259 -27.94 -8.30 -13.74
C MET A 259 -26.70 -9.01 -13.17
N ALA A 260 -25.51 -8.65 -13.64
CA ALA A 260 -24.26 -9.22 -13.17
C ALA A 260 -23.76 -8.61 -11.85
N ILE A 261 -24.45 -7.63 -11.28
CA ILE A 261 -23.99 -7.01 -10.04
C ILE A 261 -24.35 -7.88 -8.83
N ASP A 262 -23.33 -8.33 -8.10
CA ASP A 262 -23.55 -8.94 -6.78
C ASP A 262 -23.87 -7.88 -5.72
N ALA A 263 -25.15 -7.77 -5.39
CA ALA A 263 -25.66 -6.84 -4.38
C ALA A 263 -25.02 -7.05 -2.99
N THR A 264 -24.59 -8.27 -2.65
CA THR A 264 -23.98 -8.55 -1.33
C THR A 264 -22.63 -7.87 -1.18
N ARG A 265 -21.84 -7.80 -2.26
CA ARG A 265 -20.52 -7.14 -2.26
C ARG A 265 -20.62 -5.62 -2.33
N LEU A 266 -21.77 -5.10 -2.76
CA LEU A 266 -22.03 -3.67 -2.80
C LEU A 266 -22.60 -3.12 -1.50
N LYS A 267 -22.78 -3.94 -0.46
CA LYS A 267 -23.30 -3.48 0.83
C LYS A 267 -22.60 -2.22 1.36
N PRO A 268 -21.25 -2.11 1.36
CA PRO A 268 -20.58 -0.88 1.84
C PRO A 268 -20.94 0.35 0.98
N MET A 269 -21.07 0.17 -0.34
CA MET A 269 -21.44 1.26 -1.25
C MET A 269 -22.89 1.68 -1.06
N ARG A 270 -23.77 0.74 -0.73
CA ARG A 270 -25.17 1.01 -0.38
C ARG A 270 -25.25 1.84 0.90
N GLU A 271 -24.57 1.41 1.96
CA GLU A 271 -24.54 2.13 3.24
C GLU A 271 -23.98 3.56 3.08
N GLU A 272 -22.94 3.73 2.26
CA GLU A 272 -22.42 5.07 1.91
C GLU A 272 -23.44 5.91 1.14
N LEU A 273 -24.18 5.30 0.20
CA LEU A 273 -25.20 5.98 -0.59
C LEU A 273 -26.37 6.43 0.29
N GLU A 274 -26.87 5.53 1.15
CA GLU A 274 -27.95 5.81 2.10
C GLU A 274 -27.55 6.94 3.05
N ALA A 275 -26.35 6.90 3.62
CA ALA A 275 -25.82 7.99 4.45
C ALA A 275 -25.69 9.32 3.69
N ALA A 276 -25.33 9.27 2.40
CA ALA A 276 -25.27 10.46 1.55
C ALA A 276 -26.67 11.05 1.30
N ILE A 277 -27.69 10.22 1.11
CA ILE A 277 -29.09 10.62 0.95
C ILE A 277 -29.62 11.26 2.24
N ASP A 278 -29.34 10.66 3.40
CA ASP A 278 -29.78 11.17 4.70
C ASP A 278 -29.14 12.52 5.05
N SER A 279 -27.90 12.75 4.60
CA SER A 279 -27.19 14.01 4.83
C SER A 279 -27.56 15.14 3.86
N SER A 280 -28.19 14.83 2.71
CA SER A 280 -28.76 15.85 1.83
C SER A 280 -30.10 16.37 2.37
N LEU A 281 -30.04 17.56 2.99
CA LEU A 281 -31.15 18.40 3.45
C LEU A 281 -32.24 18.64 2.36
N PRO A 282 -33.47 19.10 2.71
CA PRO A 282 -34.70 18.77 1.99
C PRO A 282 -34.90 19.36 0.58
N GLU A 283 -34.03 20.25 0.10
CA GLU A 283 -34.14 20.79 -1.27
C GLU A 283 -33.43 19.87 -2.27
N ARG A 284 -34.10 18.75 -2.57
CA ARG A 284 -33.61 17.76 -3.54
C ARG A 284 -33.85 18.25 -4.97
N ASN A 285 -32.77 18.46 -5.71
CA ASN A 285 -32.87 18.73 -7.14
C ASN A 285 -33.03 17.42 -7.92
N PRO A 286 -33.91 17.37 -8.94
CA PRO A 286 -33.99 16.21 -9.82
C PRO A 286 -32.63 15.96 -10.49
N ILE A 287 -32.23 14.70 -10.60
CA ILE A 287 -30.98 14.34 -11.28
C ILE A 287 -31.06 14.81 -12.73
N SER A 288 -30.12 15.66 -13.13
CA SER A 288 -30.04 16.16 -14.50
C SER A 288 -29.74 15.03 -15.49
N GLU A 289 -30.25 15.14 -16.72
CA GLU A 289 -29.97 14.15 -17.78
C GLU A 289 -28.47 14.02 -18.07
N ASP A 290 -27.71 15.11 -17.95
CA ASP A 290 -26.25 15.11 -18.09
C ASP A 290 -25.56 14.23 -17.04
N MET A 291 -26.06 14.24 -15.80
CA MET A 291 -25.56 13.35 -14.75
C MET A 291 -25.86 11.89 -15.08
N ILE A 292 -27.07 11.59 -15.54
CA ILE A 292 -27.46 10.23 -15.95
C ILE A 292 -26.57 9.76 -17.11
N ALA A 293 -26.31 10.63 -18.09
CA ALA A 293 -25.44 10.33 -19.22
C ALA A 293 -24.00 10.01 -18.77
N GLU A 294 -23.45 10.74 -17.81
CA GLU A 294 -22.11 10.48 -17.25
C GLU A 294 -22.06 9.16 -16.47
N VAL A 295 -23.08 8.85 -15.65
CA VAL A 295 -23.16 7.55 -14.95
C VAL A 295 -23.23 6.40 -15.96
N ARG A 296 -24.06 6.53 -17.01
CA ARG A 296 -24.12 5.54 -18.10
C ARG A 296 -22.76 5.35 -18.75
N ARG A 297 -22.05 6.45 -19.05
CA ARG A 297 -20.71 6.40 -19.64
C ARG A 297 -19.69 5.67 -18.77
N LEU A 298 -19.76 5.84 -17.44
CA LEU A 298 -18.88 5.15 -16.49
C LEU A 298 -19.27 3.67 -16.30
N ALA A 299 -20.56 3.37 -16.19
CA ALA A 299 -21.07 2.03 -15.99
C ALA A 299 -20.79 1.09 -17.18
N ARG A 300 -20.74 1.63 -18.39
CA ARG A 300 -20.43 0.90 -19.64
C ARG A 300 -18.99 0.43 -19.77
N GLN A 301 -18.10 0.88 -18.88
CA GLN A 301 -16.69 0.51 -18.98
C GLN A 301 -16.48 -0.93 -18.51
N PRO A 302 -15.49 -1.64 -19.06
CA PRO A 302 -15.04 -2.89 -18.48
C PRO A 302 -14.40 -2.61 -17.12
N ILE A 303 -14.53 -3.56 -16.19
CA ILE A 303 -13.82 -3.46 -14.91
C ILE A 303 -12.41 -4.01 -15.12
N VAL A 304 -11.42 -3.11 -15.12
CA VAL A 304 -10.02 -3.42 -15.43
C VAL A 304 -9.07 -2.89 -14.37
N ARG A 305 -7.97 -3.61 -14.12
CA ARG A 305 -6.83 -3.20 -13.27
C ARG A 305 -5.50 -3.56 -13.89
N GLY A 306 -4.41 -3.01 -13.37
CA GLY A 306 -3.06 -3.18 -13.90
C GLY A 306 -2.76 -2.18 -15.03
N PRO A 307 -1.50 -2.03 -15.45
CA PRO A 307 -1.10 -1.09 -16.49
C PRO A 307 -1.93 -1.24 -17.79
N PRO A 308 -2.39 -0.13 -18.41
CA PRO A 308 -2.17 1.28 -18.04
C PRO A 308 -3.17 1.85 -17.02
N HIS A 309 -4.06 1.04 -16.43
CA HIS A 309 -5.25 1.45 -15.69
C HIS A 309 -5.05 1.71 -14.18
N SER A 310 -3.82 1.94 -13.71
CA SER A 310 -3.41 1.91 -12.29
C SER A 310 -3.48 0.51 -11.66
N THR A 311 -2.76 0.36 -10.54
CA THR A 311 -2.71 -0.82 -9.67
C THR A 311 -4.10 -1.34 -9.32
N ILE A 312 -5.02 -0.46 -8.92
CA ILE A 312 -6.37 -0.85 -8.49
C ILE A 312 -7.37 -0.89 -9.63
N GLY A 313 -7.10 -0.15 -10.71
CA GLY A 313 -8.01 -0.10 -11.82
C GLY A 313 -9.15 0.88 -11.67
N ASN A 314 -10.20 0.67 -12.46
CA ASN A 314 -11.44 1.46 -12.44
C ASN A 314 -12.59 0.77 -11.69
N GLY A 315 -12.38 -0.40 -11.09
CA GLY A 315 -13.43 -1.24 -10.50
C GLY A 315 -14.40 -0.54 -9.56
N PRO A 316 -13.94 0.22 -8.54
CA PRO A 316 -14.84 0.98 -7.66
C PRO A 316 -15.78 1.91 -8.40
N ILE A 317 -15.24 2.66 -9.37
CA ILE A 317 -15.99 3.69 -10.10
C ILE A 317 -17.05 3.02 -10.98
N VAL A 318 -16.67 1.97 -11.70
CA VAL A 318 -17.57 1.25 -12.60
C VAL A 318 -18.66 0.53 -11.80
N LEU A 319 -18.32 -0.15 -10.70
CA LEU A 319 -19.29 -0.83 -9.85
C LEU A 319 -20.28 0.14 -9.21
N ARG A 320 -19.82 1.29 -8.71
CA ARG A 320 -20.69 2.35 -8.18
C ARG A 320 -21.60 2.94 -9.26
N ALA A 321 -21.08 3.21 -10.45
CA ALA A 321 -21.88 3.71 -11.56
C ALA A 321 -22.97 2.71 -11.96
N ARG A 322 -22.63 1.42 -12.10
CA ARG A 322 -23.59 0.34 -12.38
C ARG A 322 -24.64 0.19 -11.27
N PHE A 323 -24.23 0.31 -10.01
CA PHE A 323 -25.14 0.28 -8.86
C PHE A 323 -26.18 1.40 -8.95
N VAL A 324 -25.73 2.61 -9.29
CA VAL A 324 -26.63 3.76 -9.37
C VAL A 324 -27.58 3.72 -10.55
N LEU A 325 -27.16 3.24 -11.71
CA LEU A 325 -28.10 2.99 -12.81
C LEU A 325 -29.23 2.05 -12.38
N ARG A 326 -28.88 1.01 -11.63
CA ARG A 326 -29.87 0.08 -11.08
C ARG A 326 -30.84 0.79 -10.12
N GLN A 327 -30.35 1.63 -9.21
CA GLN A 327 -31.21 2.40 -8.29
C GLN A 327 -32.14 3.36 -9.05
N LEU A 328 -31.63 4.07 -10.06
CA LEU A 328 -32.43 4.95 -10.93
C LEU A 328 -33.56 4.20 -11.63
N ARG A 329 -33.29 2.97 -12.10
CA ARG A 329 -34.29 2.11 -12.76
C ARG A 329 -35.35 1.60 -11.78
N GLU A 330 -34.93 1.28 -10.56
CA GLU A 330 -35.81 0.89 -9.45
C GLU A 330 -36.59 2.09 -8.86
N LYS A 331 -36.37 3.31 -9.38
CA LYS A 331 -36.97 4.57 -8.90
C LYS A 331 -36.68 4.83 -7.42
N LEU A 332 -35.51 4.39 -6.96
CA LEU A 332 -35.04 4.64 -5.60
C LEU A 332 -34.44 6.04 -5.50
N GLU A 333 -34.42 6.56 -4.28
CA GLU A 333 -33.85 7.88 -4.00
C GLU A 333 -32.35 7.90 -4.26
N MET A 334 -31.86 9.07 -4.69
CA MET A 334 -30.48 9.27 -5.08
C MET A 334 -29.98 10.61 -4.54
N PRO A 335 -28.70 10.75 -4.15
CA PRO A 335 -28.13 12.02 -3.74
C PRO A 335 -27.96 12.97 -4.93
N ASP A 336 -28.13 14.26 -4.66
CA ASP A 336 -28.07 15.36 -5.64
C ASP A 336 -26.72 15.53 -6.34
N LYS A 337 -25.64 14.91 -5.82
CA LYS A 337 -24.27 15.08 -6.34
C LYS A 337 -23.68 13.75 -6.77
N LEU A 338 -23.05 13.72 -7.95
CA LEU A 338 -22.27 12.59 -8.48
C LEU A 338 -20.95 12.31 -7.74
N ASP A 339 -20.68 13.00 -6.64
CA ASP A 339 -19.46 12.80 -5.88
C ASP A 339 -19.35 11.37 -5.33
N PHE A 340 -20.47 10.64 -5.21
CA PHE A 340 -20.45 9.23 -4.84
C PHE A 340 -19.82 8.32 -5.91
N VAL A 341 -19.90 8.66 -7.21
CA VAL A 341 -19.23 7.88 -8.28
C VAL A 341 -17.74 8.18 -8.31
N LYS A 342 -17.36 9.39 -7.90
CA LYS A 342 -15.96 9.77 -7.81
C LYS A 342 -15.32 8.98 -6.68
N ARG A 343 -14.12 8.45 -6.95
CA ARG A 343 -13.35 7.78 -5.93
C ARG A 343 -13.02 8.79 -4.83
N LYS A 344 -13.51 8.55 -3.61
CA LYS A 344 -13.11 9.33 -2.43
C LYS A 344 -11.59 9.23 -2.30
N MET A 345 -10.89 10.34 -2.51
CA MET A 345 -9.45 10.36 -2.30
C MET A 345 -9.21 10.28 -0.80
N VAL A 346 -8.75 9.12 -0.33
CA VAL A 346 -8.18 9.03 1.00
C VAL A 346 -6.88 9.83 0.96
N LYS A 347 -6.90 11.04 1.52
CA LYS A 347 -5.68 11.82 1.73
C LYS A 347 -4.91 11.14 2.85
N ARG A 348 -3.89 10.36 2.53
CA ARG A 348 -2.93 9.94 3.54
C ARG A 348 -2.09 11.13 3.95
N HIS A 349 -2.00 11.35 5.25
CA HIS A 349 -0.93 12.15 5.81
C HIS A 349 0.29 11.26 5.88
N LEU A 350 1.29 11.56 5.06
CA LEU A 350 2.58 10.90 5.21
C LEU A 350 3.18 11.33 6.55
N PRO A 351 3.87 10.42 7.26
CA PRO A 351 4.67 10.79 8.43
C PRO A 351 5.69 11.86 8.00
N GLY A 352 5.56 13.07 8.54
CA GLY A 352 6.33 14.25 8.13
C GLY A 352 5.51 15.43 7.60
N GLY A 353 4.18 15.32 7.53
CA GLY A 353 3.30 16.45 7.20
C GLY A 353 3.29 16.86 5.72
N GLY A 354 4.09 16.20 4.88
CA GLY A 354 4.03 16.37 3.43
C GLY A 354 2.75 15.75 2.87
N THR A 355 1.91 16.57 2.22
CA THR A 355 0.89 16.05 1.32
C THR A 355 1.59 15.65 0.02
N SER A 356 1.88 14.36 -0.16
CA SER A 356 2.32 13.89 -1.48
C SER A 356 1.16 14.05 -2.45
N SER A 357 1.21 15.13 -3.24
CA SER A 357 0.40 15.29 -4.45
C SER A 357 0.97 14.35 -5.50
N MET A 358 0.83 13.05 -5.31
CA MET A 358 1.12 12.13 -6.39
C MET A 358 0.11 12.43 -7.50
N MET A 359 0.62 12.96 -8.61
CA MET A 359 -0.08 13.02 -9.89
C MET A 359 -0.44 11.57 -10.28
N ARG A 360 -1.58 11.09 -9.81
CA ARG A 360 -2.09 9.80 -10.23
C ARG A 360 -2.36 9.91 -11.72
N LYS A 361 -1.74 9.03 -12.51
CA LYS A 361 -2.11 8.84 -13.91
C LYS A 361 -3.62 8.63 -13.91
N ARG A 362 -4.37 9.60 -14.43
CA ARG A 362 -5.80 9.42 -14.62
C ARG A 362 -5.94 8.15 -15.44
N CYS A 363 -6.64 7.15 -14.90
CA CYS A 363 -6.95 5.95 -15.64
C CYS A 363 -7.54 6.41 -16.97
N LYS A 364 -6.80 6.18 -18.07
CA LYS A 364 -7.28 6.50 -19.40
C LYS A 364 -8.41 5.52 -19.65
N MET A 365 -9.63 6.01 -19.45
CA MET A 365 -10.83 5.22 -19.66
C MET A 365 -10.97 5.01 -21.16
N GLU A 366 -10.78 3.78 -21.63
CA GLU A 366 -11.05 3.45 -23.03
C GLU A 366 -12.53 3.69 -23.32
N LYS A 367 -12.80 4.40 -24.41
CA LYS A 367 -14.17 4.56 -24.87
C LYS A 367 -14.66 3.22 -25.41
N PHE A 368 -15.84 2.81 -24.95
CA PHE A 368 -16.50 1.64 -25.49
C PHE A 368 -17.08 1.98 -26.86
N GLU A 369 -16.27 1.81 -27.90
CA GLU A 369 -16.62 2.18 -29.27
C GLU A 369 -17.10 0.98 -30.07
N ALA A 370 -18.18 1.19 -30.82
CA ALA A 370 -18.70 0.17 -31.71
C ALA A 370 -17.69 -0.10 -32.83
N LYS A 371 -17.40 -1.38 -33.11
CA LYS A 371 -16.49 -1.76 -34.18
C LYS A 371 -17.29 -2.02 -35.45
N LYS A 372 -16.91 -1.33 -36.54
CA LYS A 372 -17.45 -1.62 -37.87
C LYS A 372 -16.95 -3.00 -38.31
N LEU A 373 -17.87 -3.91 -38.61
CA LEU A 373 -17.53 -5.21 -39.17
C LEU A 373 -17.28 -5.12 -40.68
N LYS A 374 -16.94 -6.25 -41.30
CA LYS A 374 -16.75 -6.35 -42.76
C LYS A 374 -17.97 -5.79 -43.49
N SER A 375 -17.76 -5.29 -44.71
CA SER A 375 -18.76 -4.58 -45.52
C SER A 375 -20.11 -5.34 -45.54
N GLY A 376 -21.13 -4.78 -44.86
CA GLY A 376 -22.49 -5.32 -44.83
C GLY A 376 -23.05 -5.68 -43.44
N GLU A 377 -22.21 -5.92 -42.42
CA GLU A 377 -22.67 -6.48 -41.13
C GLU A 377 -23.04 -5.45 -40.04
N GLY A 378 -23.05 -4.15 -40.37
CA GLY A 378 -23.32 -3.08 -39.40
C GLY A 378 -22.21 -2.88 -38.35
N TYR A 379 -22.52 -2.09 -37.32
CA TYR A 379 -21.64 -1.90 -36.16
C TYR A 379 -22.01 -2.92 -35.08
N LYS A 380 -21.01 -3.56 -34.47
CA LYS A 380 -21.22 -4.40 -33.28
C LYS A 380 -20.41 -3.90 -32.11
N TYR A 381 -20.99 -4.07 -30.93
CA TYR A 381 -20.30 -3.90 -29.66
C TYR A 381 -19.62 -5.21 -29.30
N TRP A 382 -18.51 -5.15 -28.57
CA TRP A 382 -17.82 -6.36 -28.14
C TRP A 382 -17.41 -6.26 -26.67
N ALA A 383 -17.50 -7.37 -25.96
CA ALA A 383 -17.04 -7.51 -24.59
C ALA A 383 -16.31 -8.85 -24.44
N TYR A 384 -15.42 -8.96 -23.45
CA TYR A 384 -14.89 -10.27 -23.12
C TYR A 384 -15.98 -11.12 -22.48
N LYS A 385 -15.89 -12.44 -22.65
CA LYS A 385 -16.78 -13.42 -22.04
C LYS A 385 -16.05 -14.02 -20.84
N CYS A 386 -16.71 -14.09 -19.70
CA CYS A 386 -16.15 -14.75 -18.53
C CYS A 386 -16.03 -16.27 -18.80
N PRO A 387 -14.83 -16.86 -18.67
CA PRO A 387 -14.66 -18.30 -18.86
C PRO A 387 -15.46 -19.16 -17.88
N LYS A 388 -15.76 -18.65 -16.67
CA LYS A 388 -16.45 -19.42 -15.61
C LYS A 388 -17.97 -19.41 -15.74
N CYS A 389 -18.56 -18.26 -16.07
CA CYS A 389 -20.02 -18.07 -16.06
C CYS A 389 -20.60 -17.66 -17.42
N ASN A 390 -19.75 -17.59 -18.45
CA ASN A 390 -20.15 -17.35 -19.84
C ASN A 390 -20.80 -15.99 -20.14
N GLY A 391 -20.90 -15.08 -19.16
CA GLY A 391 -21.46 -13.74 -19.37
C GLY A 391 -20.40 -12.68 -19.72
N PRO A 392 -20.79 -11.52 -20.26
CA PRO A 392 -19.87 -10.43 -20.58
C PRO A 392 -19.19 -9.85 -19.33
N ILE A 393 -17.93 -9.43 -19.48
CA ILE A 393 -17.09 -8.75 -18.48
C ILE A 393 -16.55 -7.41 -18.99
#